data_AF-A0A1F2P6Y6-F1
#
_entry.id   AF-A0A1F2P6Y6-F1
#
_cell.length_a   1.000
_cell.length_b   1.000
_cell.length_c   1.000
_cell.angle_alpha   90.00
_cell.angle_beta   90.00
_cell.angle_gamma   90.00
#
_symmetry.space_group_name_H-M   'P 1'
#
loop_
_entity.id
_entity.type
_entity.pdbx_description
1 polymer ?
#
loop_
_entity_poly.entity_id
_entity_poly.type
_entity_poly.pdbx_seq_one_letter_code
_entity_poly.pdbx_strand_id
1 'polypeptide(L)'
;MVKDINAAIDGEANYLVALALSAYTEFLGGLYRCKIREGQAKKNYNHGLKKLGEEYIRLLDEHGDDVYERVRCGLVHEYFIKGLAKVWMREPAPTDCGIEFRSDGFINFYVSRYFDDFQHAIDEYIRELYKNKRLMDYFLSRWKVDERSATT
;
A
#
# COMPACT_ATOMS: atom_id res chain seq x y z
N MET A 1 -7.40 -10.80 4.46
CA MET A 1 -6.55 -9.89 3.66
C MET A 1 -5.62 -10.66 2.73
N VAL A 2 -4.49 -11.23 3.19
CA VAL A 2 -3.50 -11.88 2.30
C VAL A 2 -4.13 -12.97 1.41
N LYS A 3 -4.97 -13.83 1.99
CA LYS A 3 -5.71 -14.85 1.25
C LYS A 3 -6.63 -14.26 0.17
N ASP A 4 -7.31 -13.16 0.48
CA ASP A 4 -8.25 -12.50 -0.45
C ASP A 4 -7.48 -11.83 -1.60
N ILE A 5 -6.34 -11.19 -1.30
CA ILE A 5 -5.45 -10.61 -2.31
C ILE A 5 -4.88 -11.71 -3.22
N ASN A 6 -4.39 -12.81 -2.66
CA ASN A 6 -3.87 -13.93 -3.45
C ASN A 6 -4.94 -14.51 -4.37
N ALA A 7 -6.16 -14.76 -3.87
CA ALA A 7 -7.26 -15.25 -4.70
C ALA A 7 -7.61 -14.27 -5.84
N ALA A 8 -7.55 -12.96 -5.58
CA ALA A 8 -7.78 -11.94 -6.60
C ALA A 8 -6.62 -11.83 -7.61
N ILE A 9 -5.37 -12.05 -7.17
CA ILE A 9 -4.20 -12.15 -8.06
C ILE A 9 -4.32 -13.37 -8.96
N ASP A 10 -4.65 -14.54 -8.39
CA ASP A 10 -4.84 -15.79 -9.12
C ASP A 10 -6.00 -15.69 -10.14
N GLY A 11 -7.04 -14.92 -9.79
CA GLY A 11 -8.16 -14.60 -10.67
C GLY A 11 -7.90 -13.46 -11.65
N GLU A 12 -6.66 -12.97 -11.77
CA GLU A 12 -6.25 -11.86 -12.66
C GLU A 12 -7.01 -10.53 -12.47
N ALA A 13 -7.55 -10.28 -11.27
CA ALA A 13 -8.34 -9.09 -10.94
C ALA A 13 -7.45 -7.85 -10.66
N ASN A 14 -6.57 -7.51 -11.60
CA ASN A 14 -5.50 -6.50 -11.46
C ASN A 14 -5.96 -5.15 -10.89
N TYR A 15 -7.03 -4.55 -11.38
CA TYR A 15 -7.53 -3.25 -10.87
C TYR A 15 -8.10 -3.35 -9.45
N LEU A 16 -8.81 -4.44 -9.14
CA LEU A 16 -9.35 -4.69 -7.81
C LEU A 16 -8.20 -4.84 -6.80
N VAL A 17 -7.17 -5.60 -7.17
CA VAL A 17 -5.99 -5.79 -6.33
C VAL A 17 -5.23 -4.47 -6.15
N ALA A 18 -4.97 -3.71 -7.22
CA ALA A 18 -4.30 -2.42 -7.13
C ALA A 18 -5.05 -1.43 -6.22
N LEU A 19 -6.38 -1.37 -6.33
CA LEU A 19 -7.23 -0.57 -5.44
C LEU A 19 -7.07 -1.01 -3.99
N ALA A 20 -7.20 -2.31 -3.70
CA ALA A 20 -7.08 -2.84 -2.36
C ALA A 20 -5.69 -2.58 -1.76
N LEU A 21 -4.63 -2.81 -2.52
CA LEU A 21 -3.25 -2.52 -2.11
C LEU A 21 -3.01 -1.03 -1.85
N SER A 22 -3.57 -0.15 -2.68
CA SER A 22 -3.49 1.30 -2.47
C SER A 22 -4.17 1.70 -1.15
N ALA A 23 -5.38 1.18 -0.89
CA ALA A 23 -6.10 1.43 0.36
C ALA A 23 -5.35 0.85 1.58
N TYR A 24 -4.80 -0.36 1.48
CA TYR A 24 -4.03 -0.96 2.56
C TYR A 24 -2.69 -0.26 2.81
N THR A 25 -2.07 0.32 1.79
CA THR A 25 -0.87 1.14 1.95
C THR A 25 -1.17 2.40 2.76
N GLU A 26 -2.29 3.06 2.49
CA GLU A 26 -2.74 4.18 3.33
C GLU A 26 -2.98 3.73 4.77
N PHE A 27 -3.69 2.62 4.94
CA PHE A 27 -3.96 2.09 6.28
C PHE A 27 -2.67 1.76 7.04
N LEU A 28 -1.71 1.11 6.40
CA LEU A 28 -0.38 0.79 6.95
C LEU A 28 0.36 2.04 7.41
N GLY A 29 0.41 3.08 6.57
CA GLY A 29 1.02 4.34 6.97
C GLY A 29 0.27 5.01 8.13
N GLY A 30 -1.05 4.85 8.21
CA GLY A 30 -1.85 5.27 9.36
C GLY A 30 -1.49 4.53 10.65
N LEU A 31 -1.20 3.22 10.57
CA LEU A 31 -0.74 2.41 11.70
C LEU A 31 0.62 2.90 12.21
N TYR A 32 1.63 3.00 11.34
CA TYR A 32 2.96 3.52 11.72
C TYR A 32 2.91 4.93 12.30
N ARG A 33 2.02 5.79 11.79
CA ARG A 33 1.86 7.16 12.29
C ARG A 33 1.02 7.26 13.57
N CYS A 34 0.33 6.19 13.96
CA CYS A 34 -0.73 6.21 14.98
C CYS A 34 -1.83 7.25 14.68
N LYS A 35 -2.20 7.43 13.40
CA LYS A 35 -3.05 8.54 12.93
C LYS A 35 -4.08 8.09 11.87
N ILE A 36 -4.82 7.02 12.18
CA ILE A 36 -5.99 6.62 11.38
C ILE A 36 -7.18 7.49 11.80
N ARG A 37 -7.39 8.56 11.03
CA ARG A 37 -8.49 9.52 11.18
C ARG A 37 -8.67 10.32 9.88
N GLU A 38 -9.80 11.00 9.77
CA GLU A 38 -10.12 11.85 8.64
C GLU A 38 -9.07 12.96 8.42
N GLY A 39 -8.90 13.37 7.15
CA GLY A 39 -7.93 14.40 6.76
C GLY A 39 -6.46 13.98 6.84
N GLN A 40 -6.16 12.69 7.04
CA GLN A 40 -4.79 12.16 7.06
C GLN A 40 -4.42 11.30 5.85
N ALA A 41 -5.34 11.08 4.90
CA ALA A 41 -5.16 10.13 3.79
C ALA A 41 -3.84 10.31 3.03
N LYS A 42 -3.54 11.51 2.50
CA LYS A 42 -2.25 11.79 1.81
C LYS A 42 -1.03 11.51 2.66
N LYS A 43 -1.04 11.97 3.92
CA LYS A 43 0.10 11.79 4.83
C LYS A 43 0.26 10.33 5.25
N ASN A 44 -0.84 9.58 5.35
CA ASN A 44 -0.83 8.16 5.65
C ASN A 44 -0.34 7.37 4.43
N TYR A 45 -0.90 7.61 3.25
CA TYR A 45 -0.49 6.95 2.01
C TYR A 45 0.98 7.16 1.69
N ASN A 46 1.46 8.42 1.71
CA ASN A 46 2.88 8.71 1.45
C ASN A 46 3.78 8.07 2.51
N HIS A 47 3.36 8.01 3.78
CA HIS A 47 4.15 7.32 4.79
C HIS A 47 4.15 5.79 4.60
N GLY A 48 3.03 5.22 4.16
CA GLY A 48 2.92 3.81 3.81
C GLY A 48 3.84 3.46 2.65
N LEU A 49 3.83 4.24 1.57
CA LEU A 49 4.73 4.06 0.43
C LEU A 49 6.21 4.06 0.84
N LYS A 50 6.63 4.97 1.73
CA LYS A 50 8.01 4.97 2.25
C LYS A 50 8.40 3.69 2.98
N LYS A 51 7.43 2.88 3.43
CA LYS A 51 7.65 1.58 4.07
C LYS A 51 7.75 0.42 3.09
N LEU A 52 7.42 0.64 1.82
CA LEU A 52 7.56 -0.38 0.78
C LEU A 52 8.99 -0.48 0.25
N GLY A 53 9.83 0.55 0.44
CA GLY A 53 11.26 0.51 0.09
C GLY A 53 11.79 1.85 -0.45
N GLU A 54 13.10 1.89 -0.70
CA GLU A 54 13.81 3.09 -1.18
C GLU A 54 13.29 3.60 -2.52
N GLU A 55 12.87 2.71 -3.43
CA GLU A 55 12.29 3.11 -4.72
C GLU A 55 11.03 3.96 -4.55
N TYR A 56 10.21 3.66 -3.56
CA TYR A 56 9.00 4.42 -3.28
C TYR A 56 9.31 5.75 -2.60
N ILE A 57 10.44 5.86 -1.90
CA ILE A 57 10.94 7.14 -1.40
C ILE A 57 11.34 8.03 -2.58
N ARG A 58 12.15 7.49 -3.51
CA ARG A 58 12.55 8.19 -4.73
C ARG A 58 11.36 8.63 -5.57
N LEU A 59 10.41 7.70 -5.79
CA LEU A 59 9.16 7.97 -6.47
C LEU A 59 8.38 9.14 -5.83
N LEU A 60 8.34 9.23 -4.50
CA LEU A 60 7.66 10.32 -3.80
C LEU A 60 8.44 11.64 -3.85
N ASP A 61 9.77 11.59 -3.87
CA ASP A 61 10.60 12.79 -3.99
C ASP A 61 10.47 13.40 -5.40
N GLU A 62 10.28 12.57 -6.42
CA GLU A 62 10.10 13.01 -7.81
C GLU A 62 8.64 13.36 -8.14
N HIS A 63 7.67 12.59 -7.62
CA HIS A 63 6.27 12.62 -8.07
C HIS A 63 5.24 12.66 -6.92
N GLY A 64 5.62 13.06 -5.71
CA GLY A 64 4.82 12.83 -4.51
C GLY A 64 3.36 13.33 -4.52
N ASP A 65 3.10 14.46 -5.18
CA ASP A 65 1.72 14.97 -5.34
C ASP A 65 0.95 14.15 -6.37
N ASP A 66 1.56 13.85 -7.52
CA ASP A 66 0.97 13.04 -8.58
C ASP A 66 0.68 11.61 -8.16
N VAL A 67 1.57 10.98 -7.38
CA VAL A 67 1.38 9.61 -6.88
C VAL A 67 0.11 9.54 -6.03
N TYR A 68 -0.11 10.50 -5.14
CA TYR A 68 -1.33 10.53 -4.34
C TYR A 68 -2.58 10.86 -5.18
N GLU A 69 -2.50 11.88 -6.01
CA GLU A 69 -3.67 12.38 -6.75
C GLU A 69 -4.09 11.46 -7.90
N ARG A 70 -3.12 10.92 -8.64
CA ARG A 70 -3.38 10.09 -9.82
C ARG A 70 -3.52 8.62 -9.49
N VAL A 71 -2.64 8.08 -8.64
CA VAL A 71 -2.68 6.65 -8.30
C VAL A 71 -3.68 6.37 -7.19
N ARG A 72 -3.45 6.89 -5.97
CA ARG A 72 -4.34 6.61 -4.84
C ARG A 72 -5.74 7.14 -5.07
N CYS A 73 -5.89 8.45 -5.29
CA CYS A 73 -7.21 9.06 -5.43
C CYS A 73 -7.95 8.56 -6.67
N GLY A 74 -7.25 8.31 -7.78
CA GLY A 74 -7.81 7.65 -8.95
C GLY A 74 -8.37 6.27 -8.60
N LEU A 75 -7.54 5.35 -8.08
CA LEU A 75 -7.96 3.99 -7.77
C LEU A 75 -9.11 3.96 -6.76
N VAL A 76 -9.08 4.79 -5.72
CA VAL A 76 -10.07 4.75 -4.63
C VAL A 76 -11.39 5.43 -4.99
N HIS A 77 -11.36 6.53 -5.75
CA HIS A 77 -12.57 7.33 -6.03
C HIS A 77 -13.12 7.15 -7.45
N GLU A 78 -12.28 6.72 -8.39
CA GLU A 78 -12.64 6.58 -9.80
C GLU A 78 -12.41 5.16 -10.33
N TYR A 79 -11.91 4.24 -9.49
CA TYR A 79 -11.60 2.84 -9.84
C TYR A 79 -10.50 2.67 -10.90
N PHE A 80 -9.88 3.76 -11.35
CA PHE A 80 -8.80 3.80 -12.34
C PHE A 80 -7.73 4.84 -11.94
N ILE A 81 -6.48 4.60 -12.33
CA ILE A 81 -5.42 5.62 -12.20
C ILE A 81 -5.74 6.78 -13.14
N LYS A 82 -5.59 8.03 -12.66
CA LYS A 82 -5.92 9.22 -13.46
C LYS A 82 -4.92 9.47 -14.58
N GLY A 83 -5.44 9.76 -15.76
CA GLY A 83 -4.65 10.03 -16.98
C GLY A 83 -4.25 8.74 -17.70
N LEU A 84 -3.17 8.81 -18.49
CA LEU A 84 -2.67 7.66 -19.23
C LEU A 84 -2.01 6.67 -18.27
N ALA A 85 -2.61 5.49 -18.13
CA ALA A 85 -2.11 4.47 -17.20
C ALA A 85 -2.49 3.05 -17.60
N LYS A 86 -1.75 2.08 -17.06
CA LYS A 86 -2.10 0.65 -17.12
C LYS A 86 -1.73 -0.04 -15.82
N VAL A 87 -2.69 -0.81 -15.30
CA VAL A 87 -2.44 -1.76 -14.20
C VAL A 87 -2.10 -3.11 -14.81
N TRP A 88 -0.89 -3.58 -14.55
CA TRP A 88 -0.40 -4.87 -14.98
C TRP A 88 -0.50 -5.85 -13.81
N MET A 89 -0.96 -7.08 -14.08
CA MET A 89 -0.93 -8.10 -13.04
C MET A 89 0.53 -8.45 -12.67
N ARG A 90 1.37 -8.64 -13.68
CA ARG A 90 2.81 -8.88 -13.56
C ARG A 90 3.59 -7.89 -14.41
N GLU A 91 4.77 -7.52 -13.95
CA GLU A 91 5.72 -6.72 -14.71
C GLU A 91 6.16 -7.44 -16.00
N PRO A 92 6.24 -6.72 -17.13
CA PRO A 92 6.71 -7.30 -18.39
C PRO A 92 8.24 -7.52 -18.42
N ALA A 93 8.96 -6.87 -17.51
CA ALA A 93 10.39 -6.98 -17.30
C ALA A 93 10.70 -6.72 -15.81
N PRO A 94 11.84 -7.20 -15.28
CA PRO A 94 12.21 -6.93 -13.89
C PRO A 94 12.19 -5.43 -13.56
N THR A 95 11.60 -5.10 -12.41
CA THR A 95 11.51 -3.74 -11.86
C THR A 95 11.68 -3.80 -10.36
N ASP A 96 12.28 -2.75 -9.78
CA ASP A 96 12.46 -2.61 -8.34
C ASP A 96 11.28 -1.86 -7.68
N CYS A 97 10.38 -1.29 -8.48
CA CYS A 97 9.21 -0.54 -7.99
C CYS A 97 7.90 -1.03 -8.62
N GLY A 98 6.85 -1.10 -7.81
CA GLY A 98 5.50 -1.45 -8.24
C GLY A 98 4.75 -0.30 -8.92
N ILE A 99 5.29 0.92 -8.93
CA ILE A 99 4.73 2.08 -9.64
C ILE A 99 5.84 2.74 -10.46
N GLU A 100 5.58 3.00 -11.73
CA GLU A 100 6.52 3.66 -12.63
C GLU A 100 5.83 4.85 -13.31
N PHE A 101 6.45 6.02 -13.21
CA PHE A 101 6.10 7.21 -13.98
C PHE A 101 7.05 7.31 -15.17
N ARG A 102 6.50 7.16 -16.39
CA ARG A 102 7.29 7.30 -17.61
C ARG A 102 7.37 8.76 -18.03
N SER A 103 8.42 9.09 -18.78
CA SER A 103 8.68 10.46 -19.27
C SER A 103 7.58 11.01 -20.19
N ASP A 104 6.77 10.15 -20.80
CA ASP A 104 5.60 10.51 -21.61
C ASP A 104 4.33 10.77 -20.77
N GLY A 105 4.43 10.71 -19.44
CA GLY A 105 3.33 10.90 -18.50
C GLY A 105 2.46 9.65 -18.30
N PHE A 106 2.82 8.52 -18.92
CA PHE A 106 2.17 7.23 -18.74
C PHE A 106 2.55 6.61 -17.40
N ILE A 107 1.57 6.07 -16.66
CA ILE A 107 1.79 5.39 -15.38
C ILE A 107 1.62 3.89 -15.52
N ASN A 108 2.62 3.11 -15.13
CA ASN A 108 2.46 1.67 -14.93
C ASN A 108 2.30 1.37 -13.44
N PHE A 109 1.36 0.47 -13.12
CA PHE A 109 1.23 -0.13 -11.80
C PHE A 109 1.39 -1.64 -11.93
N TYR A 110 2.39 -2.24 -11.26
CA TYR A 110 2.71 -3.66 -11.34
C TYR A 110 2.25 -4.36 -10.06
N VAL A 111 1.15 -5.10 -10.14
CA VAL A 111 0.46 -5.67 -8.96
C VAL A 111 1.35 -6.66 -8.19
N SER A 112 1.98 -7.62 -8.88
CA SER A 112 2.82 -8.62 -8.21
C SER A 112 4.00 -8.00 -7.46
N ARG A 113 4.78 -7.13 -8.11
CA ARG A 113 5.87 -6.38 -7.46
C ARG A 113 5.37 -5.56 -6.27
N TYR A 114 4.32 -4.75 -6.46
CA TYR A 114 3.78 -3.92 -5.39
C TYR A 114 3.30 -4.76 -4.20
N PHE A 115 2.68 -5.91 -4.46
CA PHE A 115 2.22 -6.79 -3.40
C PHE A 115 3.37 -7.41 -2.61
N ASP A 116 4.44 -7.85 -3.30
CA ASP A 116 5.66 -8.35 -2.65
C ASP A 116 6.27 -7.30 -1.72
N ASP A 117 6.43 -6.06 -2.21
CA ASP A 117 6.90 -4.91 -1.40
C ASP A 117 5.99 -4.67 -0.19
N PHE A 118 4.68 -4.71 -0.40
CA PHE A 118 3.70 -4.51 0.65
C PHE A 118 3.76 -5.62 1.72
N GLN A 119 3.96 -6.88 1.32
CA GLN A 119 4.11 -7.99 2.27
C GLN A 119 5.36 -7.80 3.15
N HIS A 120 6.49 -7.41 2.56
CA HIS A 120 7.70 -7.08 3.31
C HIS A 120 7.47 -5.93 4.31
N ALA A 121 6.75 -4.88 3.89
CA ALA A 121 6.42 -3.75 4.75
C ALA A 121 5.51 -4.15 5.93
N ILE A 122 4.58 -5.08 5.72
CA ILE A 122 3.71 -5.63 6.77
C ILE A 122 4.52 -6.48 7.76
N ASP A 123 5.41 -7.33 7.27
CA ASP A 123 6.28 -8.16 8.12
C ASP A 123 7.19 -7.27 8.99
N GLU A 124 7.73 -6.19 8.42
CA GLU A 124 8.47 -5.18 9.19
C GLU A 124 7.58 -4.51 10.24
N TYR A 125 6.37 -4.08 9.87
CA TYR A 125 5.44 -3.46 10.80
C TYR A 125 5.14 -4.37 11.99
N ILE A 126 4.89 -5.67 11.76
CA ILE A 126 4.63 -6.64 12.83
C ILE A 126 5.85 -6.75 13.76
N ARG A 127 7.07 -6.83 13.21
CA ARG A 127 8.30 -6.86 14.03
C ARG A 127 8.46 -5.60 14.87
N GLU A 128 8.17 -4.43 14.30
CA GLU A 128 8.24 -3.14 15.00
C GLU A 128 7.12 -2.99 16.04
N LEU A 129 5.93 -3.53 15.78
CA LEU A 129 4.79 -3.49 16.69
C LEU A 129 5.15 -4.10 18.05
N TYR A 130 5.85 -5.24 18.07
CA TYR A 130 6.26 -5.91 19.30
C TYR A 130 7.43 -5.22 20.04
N LYS A 131 8.18 -4.35 19.36
CA LYS A 131 9.31 -3.61 19.94
C LYS A 131 8.94 -2.20 20.39
N ASN A 132 7.93 -1.62 19.75
CA ASN A 132 7.56 -0.23 19.93
C ASN A 132 6.26 -0.13 20.74
N LYS A 133 6.41 0.17 22.03
CA LYS A 133 5.28 0.32 22.96
C LYS A 133 4.21 1.28 22.44
N ARG A 134 4.59 2.39 21.80
CA ARG A 134 3.61 3.34 21.26
C ARG A 134 2.77 2.74 20.13
N LEU A 135 3.38 1.97 19.23
CA LEU A 135 2.64 1.27 18.17
C LEU A 135 1.71 0.23 18.78
N MET A 136 2.19 -0.55 19.75
CA MET A 136 1.39 -1.57 20.43
C MET A 136 0.20 -0.96 21.17
N ASP A 137 0.43 0.07 22.00
CA ASP A 137 -0.61 0.77 22.75
C ASP A 137 -1.66 1.35 21.80
N TYR A 138 -1.23 1.97 20.69
CA TYR A 138 -2.14 2.49 19.69
C TYR A 138 -2.98 1.38 19.03
N PHE A 139 -2.34 0.27 18.64
CA PHE A 139 -3.03 -0.86 18.03
C PHE A 139 -4.10 -1.45 18.98
N LEU A 140 -3.72 -1.74 20.23
CA LEU A 140 -4.63 -2.28 21.24
C LEU A 140 -5.75 -1.31 21.62
N SER A 141 -5.50 0.00 21.57
CA SER A 141 -6.55 1.00 21.80
C SER A 141 -7.66 0.99 20.75
N ARG A 142 -7.36 0.49 19.54
CA ARG A 142 -8.28 0.47 18.39
C ARG A 142 -8.93 -0.88 18.19
N TRP A 143 -8.19 -1.95 18.43
CA TRP A 143 -8.66 -3.32 18.26
C TRP A 143 -8.48 -4.09 19.56
N LYS A 144 -9.60 -4.39 20.22
CA LYS A 144 -9.61 -5.33 21.34
C LYS A 144 -9.31 -6.71 20.77
N VAL A 145 -8.15 -7.25 21.06
CA VAL A 145 -7.85 -8.65 20.78
C VAL A 145 -8.54 -9.47 21.85
N ASP A 146 -9.51 -10.30 21.46
CA ASP A 146 -10.13 -11.24 22.39
C ASP A 146 -9.14 -12.38 22.63
N GLU A 147 -8.58 -12.46 23.84
CA GLU A 147 -7.53 -13.40 24.22
C GLU A 147 -7.97 -14.88 24.10
N ARG A 148 -9.26 -15.14 23.87
CA ARG A 148 -9.84 -16.48 23.74
C ARG A 148 -9.58 -17.16 22.38
N SER A 149 -8.99 -16.45 21.43
CA SER A 149 -8.77 -16.95 20.06
C SER A 149 -7.42 -17.63 19.84
N ALA A 150 -6.52 -17.57 20.82
CA ALA A 150 -5.13 -18.05 20.69
C ALA A 150 -4.93 -19.52 21.15
N THR A 151 -6.01 -20.21 21.53
CA THR A 151 -6.00 -21.62 21.92
C THR A 151 -6.99 -22.43 21.08
N THR A 152 -6.63 -22.71 19.84
CA THR A 152 -7.19 -23.81 19.03
C THR A 152 -6.18 -24.24 17.99
#